data_AF-A0A2N7VQ40-F1
#
_entry.id   AF-A0A2N7VQ40-F1
#
_cell.length_a   1.000
_cell.length_b   1.000
_cell.length_c   1.000
_cell.angle_alpha   90.00
_cell.angle_beta   90.00
_cell.angle_gamma   90.00
#
_symmetry.space_group_name_H-M   'P 1'
#
loop_
_entity.id
_entity.type
_entity.pdbx_description
1 polymer ?
#
loop_
_entity_poly.entity_id
_entity_poly.type
_entity_poly.pdbx_seq_one_letter_code
_entity_poly.pdbx_strand_id
1 'polypeptide(L)'
;MQVKIKGFIYAEPCRRWSNDEDKLVDALRFDFATYQKSKEYSPQAVLVREHEIEVDVPDDFDIRDGLVANLEAEKQAVMAAYQKRVTEIKAQIQQLLAIEA
;
A
#
# COMPACT_ATOMS: atom_id res chain seq x y z
N MET A 1 -1.55 25.98 -2.45
CA MET A 1 -0.12 26.19 -2.18
C MET A 1 0.75 25.36 -3.13
N GLN A 2 1.70 25.99 -3.82
CA GLN A 2 2.66 25.27 -4.66
C GLN A 2 3.82 24.72 -3.82
N VAL A 3 4.14 23.43 -3.96
CA VAL A 3 5.20 22.75 -3.22
C VAL A 3 6.24 22.19 -4.20
N LYS A 4 7.51 22.46 -3.93
CA LYS A 4 8.66 21.92 -4.67
C LYS A 4 9.46 20.97 -3.78
N ILE A 5 9.64 19.73 -4.23
CA ILE A 5 10.41 18.71 -3.54
C ILE A 5 11.66 18.41 -4.35
N LYS A 6 12.82 18.79 -3.82
CA LYS A 6 14.13 18.49 -4.42
C LYS A 6 14.68 17.18 -3.91
N GLY A 7 15.35 16.43 -4.78
CA GLY A 7 15.97 15.17 -4.41
C GLY A 7 16.69 14.53 -5.58
N PHE A 8 16.82 13.20 -5.50
CA PHE A 8 17.67 12.40 -6.35
C PHE A 8 16.91 11.15 -6.77
N ILE A 9 17.03 10.78 -8.04
CA ILE A 9 16.52 9.52 -8.57
C ILE A 9 17.66 8.50 -8.55
N TYR A 10 17.37 7.33 -8.00
CA TYR A 10 18.26 6.18 -7.94
C TYR A 10 17.73 5.04 -8.80
N ALA A 11 18.65 4.22 -9.30
CA ALA A 11 18.37 2.93 -9.88
C ALA A 11 19.07 1.84 -9.08
N GLU A 12 18.33 0.77 -8.78
CA GLU A 12 18.84 -0.39 -8.05
C GLU A 12 18.35 -1.67 -8.73
N PRO A 13 19.19 -2.73 -8.83
CA PRO A 13 18.72 -4.04 -9.24
C PRO A 13 17.69 -4.56 -8.24
N CYS A 14 16.62 -5.16 -8.74
CA CYS A 14 15.61 -5.81 -7.92
C CYS A 14 15.10 -7.07 -8.61
N ARG A 15 14.28 -7.86 -7.89
CA ARG A 15 13.47 -8.91 -8.49
C ARG A 15 12.01 -8.51 -8.42
N ARG A 16 11.29 -8.70 -9.51
CA ARG A 16 9.85 -8.42 -9.60
C ARG A 16 9.12 -9.65 -10.12
N TRP A 17 7.91 -9.88 -9.63
CA TRP A 17 7.01 -10.88 -10.22
C TRP A 17 6.56 -10.43 -11.61
N SER A 18 6.68 -11.30 -12.61
CA SER A 18 6.17 -11.10 -13.96
C SER A 18 4.97 -12.01 -14.18
N ASN A 19 3.79 -11.43 -14.45
CA ASN A 19 2.58 -12.21 -14.76
C ASN A 19 2.69 -12.91 -16.12
N ASP A 20 3.45 -12.34 -17.06
CA ASP A 20 3.61 -12.90 -18.41
C ASP A 20 4.50 -14.15 -18.40
N GLU A 21 5.51 -14.18 -17.52
CA GLU A 21 6.45 -15.29 -17.39
C GLU A 21 6.14 -16.20 -16.18
N ASP A 22 5.09 -15.88 -15.42
CA ASP A 22 4.66 -16.56 -14.19
C ASP A 22 5.82 -16.87 -13.21
N LYS A 23 6.78 -15.93 -13.11
CA LYS A 23 8.00 -16.10 -12.31
C LYS A 23 8.61 -14.78 -11.85
N LEU A 24 9.56 -14.86 -10.92
CA LEU A 24 10.43 -13.75 -10.56
C LEU A 24 11.48 -13.51 -11.65
N VAL A 25 11.57 -12.27 -12.12
CA VAL A 25 12.56 -11.82 -13.11
C VAL A 25 13.44 -10.72 -12.53
N ASP A 26 14.68 -10.65 -12.99
CA ASP A 26 15.58 -9.54 -12.66
C ASP A 26 15.09 -8.26 -13.35
N ALA A 27 15.07 -7.17 -12.60
CA ALA A 27 14.56 -5.88 -13.03
C ALA A 27 15.34 -4.72 -12.41
N LEU A 28 15.01 -3.50 -12.82
CA LEU A 28 15.47 -2.27 -12.19
C LEU A 28 14.32 -1.60 -11.46
N ARG A 29 14.56 -1.25 -10.20
CA ARG A 29 13.71 -0.36 -9.43
C ARG A 29 14.28 1.05 -9.52
N PHE A 30 13.40 2.01 -9.78
CA PHE A 30 13.69 3.42 -9.64
C PHE A 30 13.02 3.96 -8.39
N ASP A 31 13.75 4.74 -7.60
CA ASP A 31 13.23 5.39 -6.42
C ASP A 31 13.72 6.84 -6.32
N PHE A 32 12.92 7.69 -5.68
CA PHE A 32 13.25 9.08 -5.39
C PHE A 32 13.54 9.22 -3.91
N ALA A 33 14.66 9.85 -3.57
CA ALA A 33 15.00 10.21 -2.20
C ALA A 33 15.32 11.70 -2.10
N THR A 34 14.87 12.35 -1.03
CA THR A 34 15.18 13.76 -0.73
C THR A 34 16.60 13.97 -0.20
N TYR A 35 17.38 12.91 -0.11
CA TYR A 35 18.76 12.90 0.37
C TYR A 35 19.63 12.05 -0.57
N GLN A 36 20.93 12.33 -0.56
CA GLN A 36 21.86 11.52 -1.31
C GLN A 36 22.17 10.22 -0.55
N LYS A 37 21.88 9.06 -1.14
CA LYS A 37 22.17 7.74 -0.53
C LYS A 37 23.67 7.52 -0.35
N SER A 38 24.07 7.01 0.81
CA SER A 38 25.47 6.61 1.05
C SER A 38 25.73 5.23 0.46
N LYS A 39 26.96 5.00 -0.01
CA LYS A 39 27.38 3.67 -0.49
C LYS A 39 27.46 2.62 0.62
N GLU A 40 27.56 3.04 1.88
CA GLU A 40 27.60 2.13 3.04
C GLU A 40 26.24 1.46 3.25
N TYR A 41 25.15 2.24 3.22
CA TYR A 41 23.79 1.74 3.46
C TYR A 41 23.05 1.35 2.19
N SER A 42 23.51 1.80 1.02
CA SER A 42 22.87 1.52 -0.27
C SER A 42 23.92 1.22 -1.34
N PRO A 43 24.67 0.11 -1.20
CA PRO A 43 25.81 -0.19 -2.07
C PRO A 43 25.42 -0.46 -3.52
N GLN A 44 24.18 -0.90 -3.76
CA GLN A 44 23.66 -1.20 -5.10
C GLN A 44 22.94 0.00 -5.74
N ALA A 45 22.81 1.11 -5.02
CA ALA A 45 22.15 2.32 -5.52
C ALA A 45 23.07 3.09 -6.45
N VAL A 46 22.62 3.30 -7.68
CA VAL A 46 23.27 4.18 -8.64
C VAL A 46 22.49 5.48 -8.73
N LEU A 47 23.14 6.61 -8.42
CA LEU A 47 22.55 7.92 -8.65
C LEU A 47 22.36 8.13 -10.15
N VAL A 48 21.11 8.28 -10.57
CA VAL A 48 20.77 8.52 -11.98
C VAL A 48 20.83 10.01 -12.28
N ARG A 49 20.13 10.83 -11.47
CA ARG A 49 20.12 12.29 -11.60
C ARG A 49 19.56 12.97 -10.35
N GLU A 50 19.86 14.25 -10.20
CA GLU A 50 19.07 15.18 -9.40
C GLU A 50 17.70 15.43 -10.06
N HIS A 51 16.67 15.62 -9.25
CA HIS A 51 15.31 15.87 -9.73
C HIS A 51 14.54 16.78 -8.77
N GLU A 52 13.66 17.61 -9.34
CA GLU A 52 12.69 18.42 -8.60
C GLU A 52 11.29 18.00 -9.04
N ILE A 53 10.43 17.74 -8.06
CA ILE A 53 9.01 17.47 -8.25
C ILE A 53 8.26 18.71 -7.81
N GLU A 54 7.44 19.26 -8.71
CA GLU A 54 6.59 20.43 -8.44
C GLU A 54 5.13 19.99 -8.47
N VAL A 55 4.41 20.27 -7.38
CA VAL A 55 3.01 19.90 -7.22
C VAL A 55 2.21 21.06 -6.64
N ASP A 56 1.01 21.24 -7.15
CA ASP A 56 0.05 22.18 -6.59
C ASP A 56 -0.81 21.44 -5.56
N VAL A 57 -0.65 21.81 -4.29
CA VAL A 57 -1.44 21.28 -3.18
C VAL A 57 -2.62 22.24 -2.96
N PRO A 58 -3.88 21.78 -3.00
CA PRO A 58 -5.03 22.62 -2.66
C PRO A 58 -4.91 23.24 -1.27
N ASP A 59 -5.42 24.46 -1.08
CA ASP A 59 -5.30 25.17 0.22
C ASP A 59 -6.17 24.52 1.32
N ASP A 60 -7.18 23.77 0.91
CA ASP A 60 -8.09 22.98 1.75
C ASP A 60 -7.66 21.51 1.88
N PHE A 61 -6.45 21.15 1.44
CA PHE A 61 -5.96 19.78 1.51
C PHE A 61 -5.85 19.29 2.97
N ASP A 62 -6.70 18.34 3.35
CA ASP A 62 -6.71 17.69 4.65
C ASP A 62 -6.34 16.21 4.53
N ILE A 63 -5.22 15.84 5.13
CA ILE A 63 -4.78 14.43 5.18
C ILE A 63 -5.79 13.53 5.93
N ARG A 64 -6.61 14.11 6.81
CA ARG A 64 -7.56 13.37 7.65
C ARG A 64 -8.66 12.72 6.82
N ASP A 65 -9.10 13.33 5.72
CA ASP A 65 -10.17 12.78 4.89
C ASP A 65 -9.80 11.42 4.31
N GLY A 66 -8.57 11.29 3.81
CA GLY A 66 -8.05 10.00 3.32
C GLY A 66 -7.89 8.96 4.45
N LEU A 67 -7.45 9.40 5.64
CA LEU A 67 -7.31 8.52 6.80
C LEU A 67 -8.68 8.02 7.30
N VAL A 68 -9.68 8.91 7.34
CA VAL A 68 -11.06 8.58 7.74
C VAL A 68 -11.67 7.62 6.73
N ALA A 69 -11.54 7.87 5.42
CA ALA A 69 -12.04 6.96 4.39
C ALA A 69 -11.45 5.54 4.50
N ASN A 70 -10.16 5.43 4.80
CA ASN A 70 -9.52 4.13 5.03
C ASN A 70 -10.08 3.42 6.27
N LEU A 71 -10.28 4.15 7.38
CA LEU A 71 -10.87 3.60 8.60
C LEU A 71 -12.33 3.18 8.41
N GLU A 72 -13.09 3.93 7.62
CA GLU A 72 -14.47 3.58 7.27
C GLU A 72 -14.53 2.30 6.43
N ALA A 73 -13.62 2.15 5.46
CA ALA A 73 -13.50 0.93 4.66
C ALA A 73 -13.13 -0.28 5.53
N GLU A 74 -12.18 -0.11 6.46
CA GLU A 74 -11.81 -1.16 7.42
C GLU A 74 -12.99 -1.54 8.33
N LYS A 75 -13.71 -0.54 8.86
CA LYS A 75 -14.93 -0.76 9.65
C LYS A 75 -15.97 -1.55 8.87
N GLN A 76 -16.21 -1.22 7.60
CA GLN A 76 -17.16 -1.93 6.76
C GLN A 76 -16.75 -3.40 6.54
N ALA A 77 -15.46 -3.65 6.29
CA ALA A 77 -14.93 -5.00 6.16
C ALA A 77 -15.11 -5.84 7.43
N VAL A 78 -14.81 -5.26 8.60
CA VAL A 78 -15.00 -5.91 9.91
C VAL A 78 -16.47 -6.19 10.18
N MET A 79 -17.37 -5.25 9.88
CA MET A 79 -18.81 -5.43 10.04
C MET A 79 -19.35 -6.55 9.15
N ALA A 80 -18.90 -6.64 7.90
CA ALA A 80 -19.28 -7.73 6.99
C ALA A 80 -18.80 -9.09 7.51
N ALA A 81 -17.55 -9.18 7.99
CA ALA A 81 -17.01 -10.38 8.59
C ALA A 81 -17.79 -10.81 9.85
N TYR A 82 -18.15 -9.85 10.71
CA TYR A 82 -18.97 -10.09 11.89
C TYR A 82 -20.36 -10.63 11.52
N GLN A 83 -21.06 -9.99 10.59
CA GLN A 83 -22.39 -10.43 10.16
C GLN A 83 -22.37 -11.84 9.55
N LYS A 84 -21.36 -12.13 8.73
CA LYS A 84 -21.13 -13.48 8.20
C LYS A 84 -20.98 -14.48 9.34
N ARG A 85 -20.14 -14.18 10.33
CA ARG A 85 -19.90 -15.07 11.47
C ARG A 85 -21.15 -15.32 12.31
N VAL A 86 -21.94 -14.27 12.55
CA VAL A 86 -23.23 -14.39 13.25
C VAL A 86 -24.19 -15.31 12.48
N THR A 87 -24.19 -15.21 11.15
CA THR A 87 -25.06 -16.01 10.28
C THR A 87 -24.67 -17.49 10.33
N GLU A 88 -23.37 -17.79 10.27
CA GLU A 88 -22.84 -19.15 10.44
C GLU A 88 -23.22 -19.75 11.80
N ILE A 89 -23.05 -18.99 12.89
CA ILE A 89 -23.41 -19.45 14.24
C ILE A 89 -24.91 -19.73 14.35
N LYS A 90 -25.77 -18.88 13.77
CA LYS A 90 -27.22 -19.14 13.73
C LYS A 90 -27.56 -20.42 12.99
N ALA A 91 -26.91 -20.67 11.85
CA ALA A 91 -27.11 -21.90 11.09
C ALA A 91 -26.68 -23.14 11.91
N GLN A 92 -25.56 -23.06 12.62
CA GLN A 92 -25.09 -24.13 13.51
C GLN A 92 -26.07 -24.40 14.66
N ILE A 93 -26.60 -23.34 15.29
CA ILE A 93 -27.61 -23.46 16.36
C ILE A 93 -28.87 -24.14 15.82
N GLN A 94 -29.36 -23.74 14.65
CA GLN A 94 -30.55 -24.35 14.05
C GLN A 94 -30.33 -25.83 13.72
N GLN A 95 -29.15 -26.20 13.23
CA GLN A 95 -28.80 -27.60 12.99
C GLN A 95 -28.84 -28.41 14.28
N LEU A 96 -28.28 -27.90 15.38
CA LEU A 96 -28.30 -28.59 16.66
C LEU A 96 -29.71 -28.75 17.23
N LEU A 97 -30.53 -27.70 17.18
CA LEU A 97 -31.92 -27.76 17.65
C LEU A 97 -32.80 -28.71 16.82
N ALA A 98 -32.51 -28.88 15.53
CA ALA A 98 -33.25 -29.80 14.67
C ALA A 98 -32.92 -31.28 14.91
N ILE A 99 -31.81 -31.61 15.59
CA ILE A 99 -31.40 -32.99 15.91
C ILE A 99 -32.16 -33.52 17.15
N GLU A 100 -32.74 -32.65 17.98
CA GLU A 100 -33.53 -33.04 19.17
C GLU A 100 -35.01 -33.36 18.86
N ALA A 101 -35.46 -33.25 17.61
CA ALA A 101 -36.84 -33.54 17.15
C ALA A 101 -36.93 -34.87 16.38
#